data_AF-A0A2C9THP5-F1
#
_entry.id   AF-A0A2C9THP5-F1
#
_cell.length_a   1.000
_cell.length_b   1.000
_cell.length_c   1.000
_cell.angle_alpha   90.00
_cell.angle_beta   90.00
_cell.angle_gamma   90.00
#
_symmetry.space_group_name_H-M   'P 1'
#
loop_
_entity.id
_entity.type
_entity.pdbx_description
1 polymer ?
#
loop_
_entity_poly.entity_id
_entity_poly.type
_entity_poly.pdbx_seq_one_letter_code
_entity_poly.pdbx_strand_id
1 'polypeptide(L)' 'MSINQAQTDMTPKYEDLRAYYTKPSFEFEKQFGFMLKPWTTVRFMNVIPNRFIYKIALVGKDEKKYKDGPYDNIDVFIV' A
#
# COMPACT_ATOMS: atom_id res chain seq x y z
N MET A 1 -42.93 32.85 -2.85
CA MET A 1 -42.16 32.11 -1.83
C MET A 1 -41.28 31.11 -2.56
N SER A 2 -39.98 31.41 -2.68
CA SER A 2 -39.02 30.44 -3.20
C SER A 2 -38.91 29.30 -2.21
N ILE A 3 -39.27 28.10 -2.67
CA ILE A 3 -38.91 26.86 -2.00
C ILE A 3 -37.40 26.77 -2.19
N ASN A 4 -36.62 27.22 -1.20
CA ASN A 4 -35.22 26.86 -1.12
C ASN A 4 -35.22 25.34 -0.90
N GLN A 5 -35.22 24.58 -2.01
CA GLN A 5 -34.70 23.24 -2.02
C GLN A 5 -33.31 23.36 -1.44
N ALA A 6 -33.15 22.93 -0.19
CA ALA A 6 -31.85 22.57 0.32
C ALA A 6 -31.27 21.59 -0.70
N GLN A 7 -30.44 22.10 -1.61
CA GLN A 7 -29.50 21.29 -2.37
C GLN A 7 -28.73 20.56 -1.31
N THR A 8 -29.18 19.34 -1.08
CA THR A 8 -28.58 18.42 -0.15
C THR A 8 -27.33 18.01 -0.90
N ASP A 9 -26.24 18.74 -0.66
CA ASP A 9 -24.88 18.37 -1.06
C ASP A 9 -24.54 17.05 -0.34
N MET A 10 -25.13 15.95 -0.81
CA MET A 10 -24.85 14.59 -0.37
C MET A 10 -23.65 14.10 -1.16
N THR A 11 -22.46 14.61 -0.83
CA THR A 11 -21.23 13.87 -1.17
C THR A 11 -21.35 12.47 -0.57
N PRO A 12 -21.15 11.39 -1.33
CA PRO A 12 -21.40 10.06 -0.81
C PRO A 12 -20.29 9.77 0.18
N LYS A 13 -20.66 9.69 1.46
CA LYS A 13 -19.84 9.33 2.64
C LYS A 13 -18.87 8.15 2.44
N TYR A 14 -19.02 7.40 1.36
CA TYR A 14 -18.31 6.18 1.04
C TYR A 14 -17.52 6.26 -0.28
N GLU A 15 -17.44 7.41 -0.97
CA GLU A 15 -16.70 7.52 -2.24
C GLU A 15 -15.23 7.13 -2.08
N ASP A 16 -14.54 7.66 -1.06
CA ASP A 16 -13.12 7.35 -0.83
C ASP A 16 -12.90 5.88 -0.47
N LEU A 17 -13.79 5.33 0.36
CA LEU A 17 -13.73 3.91 0.74
C LEU A 17 -13.96 3.03 -0.50
N ARG A 18 -14.99 3.34 -1.29
CA ARG A 18 -15.27 2.64 -2.55
C ARG A 18 -14.07 2.73 -3.48
N ALA A 19 -13.54 3.94 -3.71
CA ALA A 19 -12.40 4.17 -4.57
C ALA A 19 -11.16 3.39 -4.12
N TYR A 20 -10.88 3.34 -2.82
CA TYR A 20 -9.75 2.60 -2.26
C TYR A 20 -9.92 1.08 -2.40
N TYR A 21 -11.06 0.54 -1.99
CA TYR A 21 -11.31 -0.91 -2.04
C TYR A 21 -11.59 -1.45 -3.45
N THR A 22 -11.79 -0.60 -4.45
CA THR A 22 -11.86 -0.99 -5.87
C THR A 22 -10.54 -0.81 -6.63
N LYS A 23 -9.44 -0.47 -5.95
CA LYS A 23 -8.11 -0.42 -6.58
C LYS A 23 -7.70 -1.82 -7.08
N PRO A 24 -6.94 -1.90 -8.18
CA PRO A 24 -6.32 -3.17 -8.57
C PRO A 24 -5.33 -3.58 -7.49
N SER A 25 -5.25 -4.89 -7.22
CA SER A 25 -4.21 -5.48 -6.41
C SER A 25 -3.27 -6.34 -7.25
N PHE A 26 -2.07 -6.60 -6.73
CA PHE A 26 -1.08 -7.47 -7.33
C PHE A 26 -0.59 -8.48 -6.30
N GLU A 27 -0.50 -9.73 -6.73
CA GLU A 27 0.00 -10.84 -5.93
C GLU A 27 1.31 -11.34 -6.55
N PHE A 28 2.37 -11.38 -5.75
CA PHE A 28 3.65 -11.91 -6.17
C PHE A 28 4.15 -12.93 -5.14
N GLU A 29 4.23 -14.19 -5.57
CA GLU A 29 4.70 -15.30 -4.74
C GLU A 29 6.19 -15.58 -4.94
N LYS A 30 6.83 -16.21 -3.95
CA LYS A 30 8.23 -16.70 -3.99
C LYS A 30 9.21 -15.62 -4.44
N GLN A 31 9.05 -14.43 -3.89
CA GLN A 31 9.84 -13.26 -4.23
C GLN A 31 11.07 -13.10 -3.34
N PHE A 32 11.99 -12.29 -3.84
CA PHE A 32 13.18 -11.85 -3.13
C PHE A 32 13.00 -10.40 -2.65
N GLY A 33 12.93 -10.22 -1.33
CA GLY A 33 12.84 -8.92 -0.68
C GLY A 33 14.19 -8.42 -0.19
N PHE A 34 14.59 -7.20 -0.53
CA PHE A 34 15.85 -6.62 -0.05
C PHE A 34 15.69 -5.20 0.48
N MET A 35 16.51 -4.88 1.49
CA MET A 35 16.54 -3.55 2.10
C MET A 35 17.62 -2.70 1.47
N LEU A 36 17.37 -1.41 1.36
CA LEU A 36 18.38 -0.40 1.06
C LEU A 36 18.65 0.40 2.33
N LYS A 37 19.76 1.16 2.33
CA LYS A 37 20.08 2.08 3.42
C LYS A 37 18.87 2.97 3.73
N PRO A 38 18.39 3.02 4.99
CA PRO A 38 17.28 3.88 5.35
C PRO A 38 17.57 5.34 5.00
N TRP A 39 16.60 5.99 4.35
CA TRP A 39 16.68 7.40 3.96
C TRP A 39 15.55 8.24 4.58
N THR A 40 14.65 7.60 5.31
CA THR A 40 13.57 8.20 6.12
C THR A 40 13.28 7.32 7.33
N THR A 41 12.42 7.76 8.25
CA THR A 41 12.03 7.01 9.45
C THR A 41 11.37 5.67 9.12
N VAL A 42 10.55 5.65 8.06
CA VAL A 42 9.92 4.41 7.56
C VAL A 42 10.91 3.67 6.67
N ARG A 43 11.15 2.39 6.99
CA ARG A 43 11.96 1.51 6.13
C ARG A 43 11.08 0.82 5.10
N PHE A 44 11.69 0.45 3.96
CA PHE A 44 10.99 -0.17 2.84
C PHE A 44 11.70 -1.43 2.39
N MET A 45 10.95 -2.51 2.23
CA MET A 45 11.38 -3.70 1.53
C MET A 45 11.18 -3.51 0.03
N ASN A 46 12.21 -3.77 -0.75
CA ASN A 46 12.15 -3.69 -2.20
C ASN A 46 11.91 -5.09 -2.76
N VAL A 47 10.96 -5.21 -3.68
CA VAL A 47 10.68 -6.44 -4.44
C VAL A 47 10.66 -6.10 -5.92
N ILE A 48 11.34 -6.90 -6.74
CA ILE A 48 11.41 -6.72 -8.20
C ILE A 48 10.88 -8.00 -8.86
N PRO A 49 9.56 -8.15 -9.00
CA PRO A 49 8.97 -9.35 -9.59
C PRO A 49 9.01 -9.32 -11.13
N ASN A 50 9.19 -8.14 -11.71
CA ASN A 50 9.13 -7.89 -13.14
C ASN A 50 10.03 -6.69 -13.52
N ARG A 51 9.58 -5.83 -14.44
CA ARG A 51 10.32 -4.63 -14.88
C ARG A 51 10.33 -3.49 -13.85
N PHE A 52 9.53 -3.59 -12.78
CA PHE A 52 9.36 -2.55 -11.79
C PHE A 52 9.89 -2.95 -10.41
N ILE A 53 10.36 -1.96 -9.67
CA ILE A 53 10.70 -2.08 -8.25
C ILE A 53 9.52 -1.58 -7.41
N TYR A 54 9.02 -2.45 -6.53
CA TYR A 54 7.98 -2.12 -5.57
C TYR A 54 8.61 -1.83 -4.20
N LYS A 55 8.19 -0.74 -3.55
CA LYS A 55 8.67 -0.35 -2.22
C LYS A 55 7.55 -0.56 -1.20
N ILE A 56 7.65 -1.62 -0.40
CA ILE A 56 6.64 -1.98 0.59
C ILE A 56 7.08 -1.40 1.93
N ALA A 57 6.25 -0.50 2.49
CA ALA A 57 6.52 0.12 3.77
C ALA A 57 6.47 -0.91 4.91
N LEU A 58 7.49 -0.93 5.77
CA LEU A 58 7.50 -1.77 6.96
C LEU A 58 6.79 -1.03 8.11
N VAL A 59 5.53 -1.39 8.35
CA VAL A 59 4.69 -0.76 9.39
C VAL A 59 4.28 -1.77 10.45
N GLY A 60 3.89 -1.27 11.63
CA GLY A 60 3.44 -2.12 12.73
C GLY A 60 4.50 -3.13 13.17
N LYS A 61 4.17 -4.42 13.11
CA LYS A 61 5.09 -5.49 13.53
C LYS A 61 6.26 -5.68 12.55
N ASP A 62 6.09 -5.32 11.28
CA ASP A 62 7.07 -5.60 10.24
C ASP A 62 8.35 -4.78 10.40
N GLU A 63 8.25 -3.58 10.99
CA GLU A 63 9.41 -2.74 11.31
C GLU A 63 10.40 -3.43 12.25
N LYS A 64 9.92 -4.29 13.16
CA LYS A 64 10.82 -5.06 14.05
C LYS A 64 11.12 -6.45 13.53
N LYS A 65 10.21 -7.04 12.74
CA LYS A 65 10.33 -8.38 12.17
C LYS A 65 11.47 -8.46 11.15
N TYR A 66 11.53 -7.51 10.22
CA TYR A 66 12.53 -7.48 9.18
C TYR A 66 13.68 -6.53 9.55
N LYS A 67 14.90 -7.04 9.53
CA LYS A 67 16.16 -6.34 9.83
C LYS A 67 16.75 -5.80 8.52
N ASP A 68 17.99 -6.13 8.20
CA ASP A 68 18.67 -5.60 7.02
C ASP A 68 18.51 -6.51 5.78
N GLY A 69 18.00 -7.73 5.96
CA GLY A 69 17.75 -8.68 4.87
C GLY A 69 19.03 -9.17 4.17
N PRO A 70 18.92 -9.72 2.95
CA PRO A 70 17.67 -9.95 2.21
C PRO A 70 16.82 -11.09 2.78
N TYR A 71 15.58 -11.20 2.29
CA TYR A 71 14.59 -12.21 2.64
C TYR A 71 14.05 -12.86 1.37
N ASP A 72 14.45 -14.10 1.12
CA ASP A 72 13.94 -14.91 0.01
C ASP A 72 12.64 -15.65 0.41
N ASN A 73 11.93 -16.17 -0.58
CA ASN A 73 10.68 -16.93 -0.44
C ASN A 73 9.57 -16.18 0.30
N ILE A 74 9.44 -14.87 0.05
CA ILE A 74 8.33 -14.07 0.57
C ILE A 74 7.21 -13.96 -0.46
N ASP A 75 5.98 -13.90 0.03
CA ASP A 75 4.81 -13.58 -0.78
C ASP A 75 4.33 -12.18 -0.39
N VAL A 76 3.95 -11.37 -1.39
CA VAL A 76 3.52 -9.98 -1.18
C VAL A 76 2.20 -9.71 -1.89
N PHE A 77 1.29 -9.05 -1.17
CA PHE A 77 0.03 -8.52 -1.67
C PHE A 77 0.13 -7.00 -1.71
N ILE A 78 0.04 -6.41 -2.91
CA ILE A 78 0.23 -4.98 -3.17
C ILE A 78 -1.09 -4.38 -3.64
N VAL A 79 -1.43 -3.19 -3.13
CA VAL A 79 -2.59 -2.36 -3.54
C VAL A 79 -2.09 -1.00 -3.99
#